data_AF-A0A964U164-F1
#
_entry.id   AF-A0A964U164-F1
#
_cell.length_a   1.000
_cell.length_b   1.000
_cell.length_c   1.000
_cell.angle_alpha   90.00
_cell.angle_beta   90.00
_cell.angle_gamma   90.00
#
_symmetry.space_group_name_H-M   'P 1'
#
loop_
_entity.id
_entity.type
_entity.pdbx_description
1 polymer ?
#
loop_
_entity_poly.entity_id
_entity_poly.type
_entity_poly.pdbx_seq_one_letter_code
_entity_poly.pdbx_strand_id
1 'polypeptide(L)'
;MCRTKKPSTAPDTIAKGSGFAALVPDARLVEIAPAAHFSVRPRCSRHGAAILAEENDDPVCTDPDGADRATIHARVLATLRGHPGLD
;
A
#
# COMPACT_ATOMS: atom_id res chain seq x y z
N MET A 1 0.76 18.65 20.71
CA MET A 1 0.11 17.34 20.91
C MET A 1 0.22 16.54 19.62
N CYS A 2 1.00 15.45 19.56
CA CYS A 2 0.95 14.53 18.43
C CYS A 2 -0.36 13.75 18.50
N ARG A 3 -1.30 14.00 17.57
CA ARG A 3 -2.45 13.10 17.39
C ARG A 3 -1.88 11.75 16.97
N THR A 4 -2.10 10.72 17.77
CA THR A 4 -1.89 9.34 17.33
C THR A 4 -2.80 9.11 16.11
N LYS A 5 -2.23 9.14 14.90
CA LYS A 5 -2.95 8.77 13.67
C LYS A 5 -3.43 7.34 13.90
N LYS A 6 -4.76 7.16 13.95
CA LYS A 6 -5.36 5.83 13.98
C LYS A 6 -4.82 5.07 12.77
N PRO A 7 -4.27 3.85 12.92
CA PRO A 7 -3.82 3.07 11.77
C PRO A 7 -4.97 2.96 10.77
N SER A 8 -4.72 3.24 9.49
CA SER A 8 -5.73 3.13 8.43
C SER A 8 -6.30 1.72 8.48
N THR A 9 -7.51 1.61 9.00
CA THR A 9 -8.10 0.32 9.36
C THR A 9 -8.89 -0.15 8.15
N ALA A 10 -8.38 -1.22 7.51
CA ALA A 10 -8.95 -1.91 6.36
C ALA A 10 -8.99 -1.12 5.02
N PRO A 11 -8.76 -1.79 3.86
CA PRO A 11 -9.16 -1.25 2.56
C PRO A 11 -10.66 -0.94 2.60
N ASP A 12 -11.08 0.23 2.11
CA ASP A 12 -12.51 0.61 2.08
C ASP A 12 -13.39 -0.49 1.45
N THR A 13 -12.86 -1.29 0.53
CA THR A 13 -13.62 -2.27 -0.23
C THR A 13 -14.12 -3.49 0.54
N ILE A 14 -13.72 -3.70 1.81
CA ILE A 14 -14.13 -4.88 2.60
C ILE A 14 -15.39 -4.62 3.45
N ALA A 15 -15.92 -5.65 4.11
CA ALA A 15 -17.11 -5.56 4.95
C ALA A 15 -16.99 -4.55 6.12
N LYS A 16 -15.77 -4.27 6.60
CA LYS A 16 -15.51 -3.23 7.60
C LYS A 16 -15.43 -1.80 7.01
N GLY A 17 -15.44 -1.67 5.69
CA GLY A 17 -15.56 -0.40 4.95
C GLY A 17 -16.89 -0.34 4.17
N SER A 18 -16.85 0.09 2.91
CA SER A 18 -18.00 0.17 1.99
C SER A 18 -18.59 -1.18 1.56
N GLY A 19 -17.88 -2.29 1.74
CA GLY A 19 -18.35 -3.62 1.32
C GLY A 19 -18.39 -3.83 -0.20
N PHE A 20 -17.75 -2.93 -0.98
CA PHE A 20 -17.78 -2.95 -2.44
C PHE A 20 -17.39 -4.30 -3.05
N ALA A 21 -16.45 -5.04 -2.45
CA ALA A 21 -16.03 -6.35 -2.98
C ALA A 21 -17.18 -7.37 -3.06
N ALA A 22 -18.19 -7.28 -2.20
CA ALA A 22 -19.36 -8.17 -2.25
C ALA A 22 -20.33 -7.85 -3.41
N LEU A 23 -20.18 -6.67 -4.04
CA LEU A 23 -21.02 -6.21 -5.14
C LEU A 23 -20.42 -6.52 -6.52
N VAL A 24 -19.17 -6.97 -6.58
CA VAL A 24 -18.46 -7.25 -7.82
C VAL A 24 -18.30 -8.77 -7.96
N PRO A 25 -19.03 -9.42 -8.89
CA PRO A 25 -18.86 -10.84 -9.17
C PRO A 25 -17.41 -11.17 -9.51
N ASP A 26 -16.93 -12.31 -9.01
CA ASP A 26 -15.57 -12.81 -9.23
C ASP A 26 -14.43 -11.89 -8.72
N ALA A 27 -14.76 -10.90 -7.88
CA ALA A 27 -13.74 -10.04 -7.27
C ALA A 27 -12.77 -10.86 -6.42
N ARG A 28 -11.47 -10.67 -6.68
CA ARG A 28 -10.38 -11.24 -5.89
C ARG A 28 -9.71 -10.13 -5.09
N LEU A 29 -9.79 -10.22 -3.76
CA LEU A 29 -9.10 -9.31 -2.87
C LEU A 29 -7.84 -9.96 -2.31
N VAL A 30 -6.71 -9.26 -2.39
CA VAL A 30 -5.43 -9.70 -1.85
C VAL A 30 -4.89 -8.62 -0.92
N GLU A 31 -4.66 -8.98 0.35
CA GLU A 31 -4.03 -8.09 1.31
C GLU A 31 -2.51 -8.27 1.30
N ILE A 32 -1.79 -7.15 1.14
CA ILE A 32 -0.33 -7.11 1.23
C ILE A 32 0.04 -6.27 2.45
N ALA A 33 0.51 -6.95 3.50
CA ALA A 33 0.97 -6.35 4.74
C ALA A 33 2.33 -6.96 5.17
N PRO A 34 3.16 -6.24 5.95
CA PRO A 34 3.01 -4.82 6.29
C PRO A 34 3.27 -3.92 5.06
N ALA A 35 2.37 -2.97 4.80
CA ALA A 35 2.47 -2.00 3.70
C ALA A 35 1.54 -0.81 3.94
N ALA A 36 1.77 0.30 3.23
CA ALA A 36 0.92 1.48 3.19
C ALA A 36 0.63 1.88 1.74
N HIS A 37 -0.23 2.90 1.55
CA HIS A 37 -0.63 3.40 0.23
C HIS A 37 0.57 3.69 -0.70
N PHE A 38 1.65 4.28 -0.16
CA PHE A 38 2.85 4.61 -0.95
C PHE A 38 3.85 3.45 -1.13
N SER A 39 3.65 2.30 -0.48
CA SER A 39 4.57 1.15 -0.57
C SER A 39 4.58 0.45 -1.93
N VAL A 40 3.70 0.84 -2.85
CA VAL A 40 3.68 0.38 -4.25
C VAL A 40 4.27 1.41 -5.24
N ARG A 41 4.81 2.53 -4.74
CA ARG A 41 5.55 3.51 -5.55
C ARG A 41 6.98 3.02 -5.79
N PRO A 42 7.68 3.51 -6.83
CA PRO A 42 9.09 3.19 -7.04
C PRO A 42 9.95 3.37 -5.78
N ARG A 43 11.04 2.60 -5.68
CA ARG A 43 12.00 2.75 -4.57
C ARG A 43 12.54 4.18 -4.56
N CYS A 44 12.59 4.78 -3.38
CA CYS A 44 13.14 6.12 -3.24
C CYS A 44 14.65 6.14 -3.51
N SER A 45 15.14 7.28 -4.01
CA SER A 45 16.57 7.55 -4.02
C SER A 45 17.08 7.70 -2.58
N ARG A 46 18.41 7.64 -2.39
CA ARG A 46 19.03 7.82 -1.07
C ARG A 46 18.66 9.14 -0.38
N HIS A 47 18.25 10.16 -1.13
CA HIS A 47 17.94 11.50 -0.64
C HIS A 47 16.44 11.79 -0.54
N GLY A 48 15.58 10.90 -1.05
CA GLY A 48 14.15 11.18 -1.20
C GLY A 48 13.45 11.52 0.11
N ALA A 49 13.72 10.76 1.18
CA ALA A 49 13.10 11.02 2.49
C ALA A 49 13.53 12.38 3.09
N ALA A 50 14.77 12.81 2.84
CA ALA A 50 15.26 14.09 3.33
C ALA A 50 14.60 15.27 2.60
N ILE A 51 14.48 15.19 1.28
CA ILE A 51 13.82 16.21 0.46
C ILE A 51 12.35 16.36 0.88
N LEU A 52 11.61 15.25 0.98
CA LEU A 52 10.19 15.28 1.39
C LEU A 52 10.01 15.90 2.79
N ALA A 53 10.95 15.65 3.71
CA ALA A 53 10.93 16.27 5.03
C ALA A 53 11.22 17.78 4.98
N GLU A 54 12.18 18.22 4.16
CA GLU A 54 12.50 19.63 3.94
C GLU A 54 11.33 20.40 3.33
N GLU A 55 10.64 19.79 2.38
CA GLU A 55 9.49 20.37 1.66
C GLU A 55 8.18 20.25 2.45
N ASN A 56 8.17 19.56 3.60
CA ASN A 56 6.99 19.23 4.38
C ASN A 56 5.88 18.57 3.53
N ASP A 57 6.30 17.64 2.67
CA ASP A 57 5.45 16.89 1.76
C ASP A 57 5.04 15.52 2.34
N ASP A 58 4.19 14.79 1.62
CA ASP A 58 3.71 13.46 2.00
C ASP A 58 4.87 12.47 2.22
N PRO A 59 4.76 11.55 3.21
CA PRO A 59 5.83 10.62 3.57
C PRO A 59 5.94 9.42 2.60
N VAL A 60 6.06 9.69 1.30
CA VAL A 60 6.12 8.69 0.22
C VAL A 60 7.29 7.71 0.40
N CYS A 61 8.38 8.16 1.03
CA CYS A 61 9.59 7.37 1.24
C CYS A 61 9.65 6.64 2.59
N THR A 62 8.60 6.70 3.40
CA THR A 62 8.55 6.06 4.72
C THR A 62 7.49 4.98 4.74
N ASP A 63 7.92 3.71 4.74
CA ASP A 63 7.02 2.56 4.86
C ASP A 63 6.78 2.20 6.35
N PRO A 64 5.70 1.45 6.67
CA PRO A 64 5.46 0.96 8.03
C PRO A 64 6.56 0.04 8.54
N ASP A 65 6.67 -0.09 9.87
CA ASP A 65 7.62 -1.01 10.49
C ASP A 65 7.48 -2.45 9.95
N GLY A 66 8.62 -3.07 9.63
CA GLY A 66 8.68 -4.41 9.06
C GLY A 66 8.34 -4.51 7.57
N ALA A 67 7.97 -3.40 6.91
CA ALA A 67 7.78 -3.37 5.47
C ALA A 67 9.13 -3.38 4.72
N ASP A 68 9.23 -4.26 3.73
CA ASP A 68 10.27 -4.20 2.70
C ASP A 68 9.62 -3.91 1.35
N ARG A 69 9.87 -2.70 0.82
CA ARG A 69 9.26 -2.23 -0.43
C ARG A 69 9.59 -3.14 -1.62
N ALA A 70 10.80 -3.70 -1.68
CA ALA A 70 11.16 -4.60 -2.77
C ALA A 70 10.32 -5.89 -2.74
N THR A 71 10.16 -6.50 -1.57
CA THR A 71 9.29 -7.66 -1.35
C THR A 71 7.82 -7.34 -1.63
N ILE A 72 7.33 -6.17 -1.22
CA ILE A 72 5.97 -5.71 -1.53
C ILE A 72 5.74 -5.65 -3.05
N HIS A 73 6.66 -5.05 -3.80
CA HIS A 73 6.57 -4.98 -5.26
C HIS A 73 6.58 -6.38 -5.90
N ALA A 74 7.43 -7.28 -5.43
CA ALA A 74 7.46 -8.66 -5.91
C ALA A 74 6.13 -9.39 -5.70
N ARG A 75 5.49 -9.19 -4.53
CA ARG A 75 4.17 -9.75 -4.22
C ARG A 75 3.06 -9.17 -5.10
N VAL A 76 3.08 -7.86 -5.37
CA VAL A 76 2.14 -7.21 -6.30
C VAL A 76 2.28 -7.82 -7.70
N LEU A 77 3.50 -7.90 -8.23
CA LEU A 77 3.75 -8.46 -9.56
C LEU A 77 3.33 -9.94 -9.65
N ALA A 78 3.61 -10.75 -8.63
CA ALA A 78 3.16 -12.13 -8.58
C ALA A 78 1.63 -12.24 -8.58
N THR A 79 0.95 -11.34 -7.86
CA THR A 79 -0.53 -11.29 -7.82
C THR A 79 -1.10 -10.94 -9.19
N LEU A 80 -0.55 -9.94 -9.87
CA LEU A 80 -0.99 -9.52 -11.20
C LEU A 80 -0.75 -10.60 -12.25
N ARG A 81 0.43 -11.24 -12.25
CA ARG A 81 0.74 -12.36 -13.16
C ARG A 81 -0.18 -13.56 -12.98
N GLY A 82 -0.71 -13.76 -11.76
CA GLY A 82 -1.69 -14.80 -11.47
C GLY A 82 -3.15 -14.37 -11.71
N HIS A 83 -3.39 -13.17 -12.23
CA HIS A 83 -4.73 -12.70 -12.54
C HIS A 83 -5.11 -13.15 -13.96
N PRO A 84 -6.27 -13.80 -14.16
CA PRO A 84 -6.74 -14.16 -15.50
C PRO A 84 -6.85 -12.93 -16.42
N GLY A 85 -6.31 -13.01 -17.64
CA GLY A 85 -6.43 -11.96 -18.66
C GLY A 85 -5.49 -10.75 -18.49
N LEU A 86 -4.44 -10.86 -17.67
CA LEU A 86 -3.37 -9.86 -17.54
C LEU A 86 -1.97 -10.46 -17.82
N ASP A 87 -1.90 -11.48 -18.69
CA ASP A 87 -0.68 -12.16 -19.14
C ASP A 87 0.14 -11.36 -20.17
#